data_AF-R0I396-F1
#
_entry.id   AF-R0I396-F1
#
_cell.length_a   1.000
_cell.length_b   1.000
_cell.length_c   1.000
_cell.angle_alpha   90.00
_cell.angle_beta   90.00
_cell.angle_gamma   90.00
#
_symmetry.space_group_name_H-M   'P 1'
#
loop_
_entity.id
_entity.type
_entity.pdbx_description
1 polymer ?
#
loop_
_entity_poly.entity_id
_entity_poly.type
_entity_poly.pdbx_seq_one_letter_code
_entity_poly.pdbx_strand_id
1 'polypeptide(L)'
;MNLPSSTTPTTATSTSPSSDSTETNFTERCDDCGSRDSWVIHTVRLRGTLRFFCTHCLLRNHPTSFCPSCFAFYDSSPPHPSRRVTCSNSKCHSLTHIQCAGDAKPASSYLCPPCRNPTSFSFFRLIVDGNGCRSVDKTLSEAFLCAAKIAASSMNKAVIAAKCDADRRGREAALARKRAREALEHVVMLDEKEKARSVMPKLKESSVDRVIDQKPKLSPASNNGTVKETESSATTSTTTKNNGSTEKQNPSMQLAKVKQEADASR
;
A
#
# COMPACT_ATOMS: atom_id res chain seq x y z
N MET A 1 7.22 48.26 48.70
CA MET A 1 6.74 47.01 49.32
C MET A 1 5.38 46.68 48.73
N ASN A 2 5.20 45.41 48.34
CA ASN A 2 3.96 44.65 48.11
C ASN A 2 3.00 44.98 46.94
N LEU A 3 2.86 43.95 46.08
CA LEU A 3 1.72 43.63 45.22
C LEU A 3 0.42 43.45 46.03
N PRO A 4 -0.74 43.33 45.36
CA PRO A 4 -1.25 41.96 45.16
C PRO A 4 -1.70 41.65 43.72
N SER A 5 -1.54 40.37 43.39
CA SER A 5 -1.95 39.67 42.18
C SER A 5 -3.43 39.29 42.17
N SER A 6 -3.92 39.02 40.96
CA SER A 6 -4.67 37.80 40.56
C SER A 6 -6.06 38.00 39.95
N THR A 7 -6.17 37.39 38.75
CA THR A 7 -7.21 36.46 38.25
C THR A 7 -8.00 36.94 37.02
N THR A 8 -7.72 36.29 35.90
CA THR A 8 -8.50 36.23 34.66
C THR A 8 -9.87 35.56 34.86
N PRO A 9 -10.83 35.82 33.95
CA PRO A 9 -11.30 34.68 33.14
C PRO A 9 -11.45 34.98 31.64
N THR A 10 -11.04 33.96 30.88
CA THR A 10 -11.21 33.69 29.46
C THR A 10 -12.66 33.90 28.98
N THR A 11 -12.84 34.63 27.88
CA THR A 11 -14.09 34.59 27.09
C THR A 11 -13.75 34.30 25.63
N ALA A 12 -14.36 33.22 25.13
CA ALA A 12 -14.21 32.70 23.78
C ALA A 12 -14.68 33.70 22.72
N THR A 13 -13.91 33.85 21.64
CA THR A 13 -14.32 34.57 20.43
C THR A 13 -14.21 33.64 19.23
N SER A 14 -15.37 33.13 18.84
CA SER A 14 -15.89 33.10 17.47
C SER A 14 -14.96 32.67 16.33
N THR A 15 -15.11 31.39 16.00
CA THR A 15 -14.94 30.73 14.70
C THR A 15 -15.15 31.65 13.49
N SER A 16 -14.15 31.70 12.60
CA SER A 16 -14.34 31.98 11.17
C SER A 16 -14.02 30.71 10.40
N PRO A 17 -14.98 30.02 9.78
CA PRO A 17 -14.66 28.97 8.82
C PRO A 17 -14.28 29.65 7.50
N SER A 18 -12.99 29.59 7.16
CA SER A 18 -12.52 29.86 5.82
C SER A 18 -13.20 28.88 4.85
N SER A 19 -13.99 29.45 3.94
CA SER A 19 -14.67 28.78 2.85
C SER A 19 -13.68 28.06 1.95
N ASP A 20 -13.55 26.75 2.12
CA ASP A 20 -13.02 25.85 1.10
C ASP A 20 -14.12 24.84 0.73
N SER A 21 -15.09 25.33 -0.04
CA SER A 21 -16.26 24.59 -0.51
C SER A 21 -15.95 23.74 -1.77
N THR A 22 -14.67 23.46 -2.04
CA THR A 22 -14.23 22.73 -3.23
C THR A 22 -13.86 21.26 -2.97
N GLU A 23 -13.64 20.86 -1.72
CA GLU A 23 -13.17 19.50 -1.38
C GLU A 23 -14.30 18.51 -0.99
N THR A 24 -15.54 18.98 -0.82
CA THR A 24 -16.63 18.16 -0.22
C THR A 24 -17.47 17.36 -1.21
N ASN A 25 -17.22 17.45 -2.53
CA ASN A 25 -18.12 16.87 -3.55
C ASN A 25 -17.64 15.56 -4.21
N PHE A 26 -16.39 15.14 -3.98
CA PHE A 26 -15.85 13.94 -4.65
C PHE A 26 -16.31 12.63 -4.00
N THR A 27 -16.70 12.67 -2.71
CA THR A 27 -17.19 11.48 -1.99
C THR A 27 -18.63 11.12 -2.32
N GLU A 28 -19.36 11.98 -3.04
CA GLU A 28 -20.77 11.79 -3.40
C GLU A 28 -20.97 11.44 -4.87
N ARG A 29 -19.89 11.43 -5.67
CA ARG A 29 -19.94 11.20 -7.11
C ARG A 29 -19.03 10.05 -7.49
N CYS A 30 -19.50 9.18 -8.37
CA CYS A 30 -18.67 8.16 -8.98
C CYS A 30 -17.71 8.80 -10.01
N ASP A 31 -16.40 8.56 -9.87
CA ASP A 31 -15.36 9.06 -10.78
C ASP A 31 -15.45 8.47 -12.21
N ASP A 32 -16.11 7.32 -12.37
CA ASP A 32 -16.20 6.63 -13.67
C ASP A 32 -17.47 7.03 -14.44
N CYS A 33 -18.64 6.84 -13.83
CA CYS A 33 -19.92 7.13 -14.50
C CYS A 33 -20.49 8.51 -14.17
N GLY A 34 -19.89 9.26 -13.24
CA GLY A 34 -20.36 10.58 -12.84
C GLY A 34 -21.69 10.60 -12.08
N SER A 35 -22.28 9.44 -11.75
CA SER A 35 -23.55 9.38 -11.02
C SER A 35 -23.37 9.90 -9.59
N ARG A 36 -24.33 10.72 -9.16
CA ARG A 36 -24.52 11.19 -7.78
C ARG A 36 -25.59 10.41 -7.02
N ASP A 37 -26.35 9.59 -7.73
CA ASP A 37 -27.48 8.83 -7.17
C ASP A 37 -27.09 7.40 -6.76
N SER A 38 -25.80 7.19 -6.53
CA SER A 38 -25.32 5.91 -6.04
C SER A 38 -25.67 5.76 -4.56
N TRP A 39 -26.19 4.59 -4.19
CA TRP A 39 -26.49 4.29 -2.79
C TRP A 39 -25.27 4.37 -1.88
N VAL A 40 -24.12 3.90 -2.36
CA VAL A 40 -22.84 3.94 -1.66
C VAL A 40 -21.73 4.26 -2.66
N ILE A 41 -20.85 5.17 -2.26
CA ILE A 41 -19.57 5.43 -2.92
C ILE A 41 -18.47 4.71 -2.15
N HIS A 42 -17.68 3.92 -2.87
CA HIS A 42 -16.55 3.16 -2.34
C HIS A 42 -15.26 3.93 -2.62
N THR A 43 -14.47 4.13 -1.58
CA THR A 43 -13.14 4.73 -1.69
C THR A 43 -12.10 3.65 -1.94
N VAL A 44 -11.30 3.80 -2.99
CA VAL A 44 -10.21 2.87 -3.33
C VAL A 44 -8.95 3.62 -3.72
N ARG A 45 -7.79 2.99 -3.51
CA ARG A 45 -6.53 3.48 -4.06
C ARG A 45 -6.22 2.74 -5.35
N LEU A 46 -6.33 3.46 -6.47
CA LEU A 46 -6.03 2.95 -7.80
C LEU A 46 -4.85 3.73 -8.39
N ARG A 47 -3.78 3.01 -8.76
CA ARG A 47 -2.55 3.59 -9.35
C ARG A 47 -1.94 4.74 -8.53
N GLY A 48 -1.98 4.62 -7.21
CA GLY A 48 -1.42 5.61 -6.28
C GLY A 48 -2.38 6.72 -5.86
N THR A 49 -3.44 6.99 -6.62
CA THR A 49 -4.46 8.01 -6.33
C THR A 49 -5.68 7.41 -5.62
N LEU A 50 -6.31 8.17 -4.73
CA LEU A 50 -7.65 7.86 -4.23
C LEU A 50 -8.67 8.08 -5.35
N ARG A 51 -9.61 7.16 -5.47
CA ARG A 51 -10.72 7.19 -6.41
C ARG A 51 -12.01 6.79 -5.70
N PHE A 52 -13.11 7.30 -6.20
CA PHE A 52 -14.45 7.11 -5.64
C PHE A 52 -15.34 6.43 -6.69
N PHE A 53 -15.83 5.24 -6.39
CA PHE A 53 -16.66 4.49 -7.34
C PHE A 53 -17.97 4.05 -6.72
N CYS A 54 -19.07 4.12 -7.48
CA CYS A 54 -20.27 3.39 -7.10
C CYS A 54 -20.02 1.87 -7.19
N THR A 55 -20.86 1.06 -6.53
CA THR A 55 -20.74 -0.41 -6.50
C THR A 55 -20.57 -1.03 -7.91
N HIS A 56 -21.35 -0.58 -8.90
CA HIS A 56 -21.23 -1.07 -10.28
C HIS A 56 -19.86 -0.78 -10.88
N CYS A 57 -19.40 0.47 -10.81
CA CYS A 57 -18.15 0.88 -11.44
C CYS A 57 -16.96 0.26 -10.73
N LEU A 58 -17.02 0.10 -9.40
CA LEU A 58 -15.95 -0.59 -8.69
C LEU A 58 -15.81 -2.05 -9.18
N LEU A 59 -16.90 -2.79 -9.25
CA LEU A 59 -16.88 -4.17 -9.74
C LEU A 59 -16.41 -4.25 -11.21
N ARG A 60 -16.83 -3.30 -12.05
CA ARG A 60 -16.39 -3.22 -13.46
C ARG A 60 -14.90 -2.92 -13.62
N ASN A 61 -14.33 -2.09 -12.75
CA ASN A 61 -12.91 -1.70 -12.79
C ASN A 61 -11.99 -2.74 -12.13
N HIS A 62 -12.53 -3.74 -11.43
CA HIS A 62 -11.78 -4.79 -10.74
C HIS A 62 -12.18 -6.21 -11.20
N PRO A 63 -12.14 -6.53 -12.51
CA PRO A 63 -12.68 -7.78 -13.05
C PRO A 63 -11.92 -9.05 -12.62
N THR A 64 -10.68 -8.89 -12.13
CA THR A 64 -9.83 -9.99 -11.65
C THR A 64 -9.93 -10.22 -10.14
N SER A 65 -10.70 -9.40 -9.41
CA SER A 65 -10.76 -9.42 -7.95
C SER A 65 -11.92 -10.27 -7.39
N PHE A 66 -12.80 -10.77 -8.25
CA PHE A 66 -13.95 -11.56 -7.84
C PHE A 66 -14.53 -12.38 -8.99
N CYS A 67 -15.39 -13.35 -8.67
CA CYS A 67 -16.20 -14.07 -9.65
C CYS A 67 -17.45 -13.25 -10.02
N PRO A 68 -17.67 -12.87 -11.29
CA PRO A 68 -18.83 -12.04 -11.67
C PRO A 68 -20.18 -12.77 -11.61
N SER A 69 -20.18 -14.10 -11.48
CA SER A 69 -21.39 -14.90 -11.37
C SER A 69 -21.88 -15.10 -9.93
N CYS A 70 -20.97 -15.24 -8.96
CA CYS A 70 -21.30 -15.53 -7.56
C CYS A 70 -20.78 -14.50 -6.56
N PHE A 71 -20.15 -13.43 -7.03
CA PHE A 71 -19.59 -12.35 -6.22
C PHE A 71 -18.58 -12.78 -5.15
N ALA A 72 -18.04 -14.00 -5.26
CA ALA A 72 -16.96 -14.47 -4.42
C ALA A 72 -15.71 -13.62 -4.65
N PHE A 73 -15.31 -12.85 -3.63
CA PHE A 73 -14.11 -12.04 -3.62
C PHE A 73 -12.85 -12.90 -3.53
N TYR A 74 -11.83 -12.55 -4.31
CA TYR A 74 -10.53 -13.20 -4.33
C TYR A 74 -9.57 -12.43 -3.43
N ASP A 75 -9.35 -12.93 -2.22
CA ASP A 75 -8.42 -12.31 -1.29
C ASP A 75 -6.98 -12.50 -1.77
N SER A 76 -6.49 -11.49 -2.49
CA SER A 76 -5.11 -11.30 -2.97
C SER A 76 -4.56 -12.36 -3.94
N SER A 77 -5.22 -13.51 -4.09
CA SER A 77 -4.92 -14.53 -5.10
C SER A 77 -6.20 -14.99 -5.81
N PRO A 78 -6.26 -14.93 -7.15
CA PRO A 78 -7.38 -15.51 -7.87
C PRO A 78 -7.37 -17.04 -7.72
N PRO A 79 -8.52 -17.72 -7.92
CA PRO A 79 -8.61 -19.18 -7.88
C PRO A 79 -7.59 -19.80 -8.83
N HIS A 80 -7.05 -20.97 -8.52
CA HIS A 80 -6.07 -21.65 -9.39
C HIS A 80 -6.54 -21.72 -10.86
N PRO A 81 -5.65 -21.59 -11.88
CA PRO A 81 -6.04 -21.62 -13.30
C PRO A 81 -6.96 -22.78 -13.70
N SER A 82 -6.78 -23.97 -13.12
CA SER A 82 -7.62 -25.14 -13.37
C SER A 82 -9.05 -25.06 -12.80
N ARG A 83 -9.32 -24.11 -11.91
CA ARG A 83 -10.62 -23.91 -11.25
C ARG A 83 -11.31 -22.63 -11.70
N ARG A 84 -10.78 -21.96 -12.73
CA ARG A 84 -11.34 -20.72 -13.28
C ARG A 84 -11.35 -20.77 -14.81
N VAL A 85 -12.19 -19.93 -15.39
CA VAL A 85 -12.21 -19.59 -16.81
C VAL A 85 -11.99 -18.09 -16.96
N THR A 86 -11.30 -17.71 -18.02
CA THR A 86 -11.13 -16.31 -18.43
C THR A 86 -12.21 -15.95 -19.43
N CYS A 87 -12.71 -14.70 -19.39
CA CYS A 87 -13.58 -14.20 -20.44
C CYS A 87 -12.86 -14.24 -21.82
N SER A 88 -13.55 -14.70 -22.86
CA SER A 88 -13.02 -14.80 -24.22
C SER A 88 -12.87 -13.43 -24.91
N ASN A 89 -13.48 -12.38 -24.39
CA ASN A 89 -13.30 -11.02 -24.91
C ASN A 89 -11.88 -10.53 -24.59
N SER A 90 -11.08 -10.24 -25.61
CA SER A 90 -9.67 -9.82 -25.49
C SER A 90 -9.45 -8.56 -24.65
N LYS A 91 -10.46 -7.69 -24.51
CA LYS A 91 -10.38 -6.48 -23.67
C LYS A 91 -10.83 -6.73 -22.23
N CYS A 92 -11.24 -7.95 -21.88
CA CYS A 92 -11.80 -8.29 -20.59
C CYS A 92 -10.92 -9.29 -19.84
N HIS A 93 -10.50 -8.93 -18.64
CA HIS A 93 -9.68 -9.79 -17.78
C HIS A 93 -10.52 -10.48 -16.69
N SER A 94 -11.83 -10.66 -16.93
CA SER A 94 -12.72 -11.23 -15.92
C SER A 94 -12.42 -12.70 -15.67
N LEU A 95 -12.38 -13.08 -14.39
CA LEU A 95 -12.11 -14.43 -13.94
C LEU A 95 -13.37 -15.00 -13.29
N THR A 96 -13.86 -16.13 -13.79
CA THR A 96 -15.05 -16.80 -13.27
C THR A 96 -14.66 -18.19 -12.79
N HIS A 97 -15.25 -18.68 -11.69
CA HIS A 97 -15.06 -20.09 -11.31
C HIS A 97 -15.56 -21.02 -12.43
N ILE A 98 -14.87 -22.14 -12.65
CA ILE A 98 -15.29 -23.11 -13.67
C ILE A 98 -16.73 -23.61 -13.45
N GLN A 99 -17.12 -23.80 -12.19
CA GLN A 99 -18.49 -24.18 -11.81
C GLN A 99 -19.51 -23.06 -12.03
N CYS A 100 -19.07 -21.80 -12.00
CA CYS A 100 -19.94 -20.64 -12.22
C CYS A 100 -20.01 -20.21 -13.70
N ALA A 101 -19.21 -20.84 -14.56
CA ALA A 101 -19.25 -20.61 -16.00
C ALA A 101 -20.40 -21.34 -16.70
N GLY A 102 -21.05 -22.27 -16.00
CA GLY A 102 -22.09 -23.15 -16.55
C GLY A 102 -21.53 -24.15 -17.56
N ASP A 103 -22.41 -24.75 -18.37
CA ASP A 103 -22.07 -25.74 -19.40
C ASP A 103 -21.46 -25.11 -20.67
N ALA A 104 -20.79 -23.96 -20.57
CA ALA A 104 -20.15 -23.29 -21.69
C ALA A 104 -19.07 -24.22 -22.30
N LYS A 105 -19.47 -25.02 -23.29
CA LYS A 105 -18.61 -25.89 -24.07
C LYS A 105 -18.49 -25.30 -25.48
N PRO A 106 -17.27 -24.98 -25.95
CA PRO A 106 -16.00 -25.10 -25.23
C PRO A 106 -15.82 -23.97 -24.21
N ALA A 107 -15.07 -24.25 -23.12
CA ALA A 107 -14.70 -23.26 -22.11
C ALA A 107 -13.95 -22.04 -22.70
N SER A 108 -13.43 -22.17 -23.93
CA SER A 108 -12.78 -21.10 -24.71
C SER A 108 -13.74 -20.06 -25.28
N SER A 109 -15.05 -20.25 -25.18
CA SER A 109 -16.09 -19.33 -25.67
C SER A 109 -16.82 -18.56 -24.54
N TYR A 110 -16.41 -18.75 -23.30
CA TYR A 110 -17.08 -18.14 -22.16
C TYR A 110 -17.01 -16.61 -22.18
N LEU A 111 -18.17 -15.96 -22.17
CA LEU A 111 -18.29 -14.51 -21.96
C LEU A 111 -18.80 -14.24 -20.55
N CYS A 112 -18.08 -13.42 -19.80
CA CYS A 112 -18.56 -12.96 -18.49
C CYS A 112 -19.87 -12.15 -18.64
N PRO A 113 -20.71 -12.07 -17.59
CA PRO A 113 -21.99 -11.38 -17.68
C PRO A 113 -21.93 -9.95 -18.26
N PRO A 114 -20.93 -9.10 -17.91
CA PRO A 114 -20.74 -7.80 -18.57
C PRO A 114 -20.43 -7.86 -20.07
N CYS A 115 -19.67 -8.87 -20.53
CA CYS A 115 -19.31 -8.99 -21.95
C CYS A 115 -20.42 -9.63 -22.77
N ARG A 116 -21.25 -10.49 -22.16
CA ARG A 116 -22.41 -11.07 -22.82
C ARG A 116 -23.47 -10.02 -23.14
N ASN A 117 -23.69 -9.06 -22.22
CA ASN A 117 -24.71 -8.01 -22.34
C ASN A 117 -24.12 -6.61 -22.06
N PRO A 118 -23.26 -6.07 -22.93
CA PRO A 118 -22.47 -4.87 -22.61
C PRO A 118 -23.29 -3.59 -22.44
N THR A 119 -24.47 -3.49 -23.05
CA THR A 119 -25.29 -2.26 -23.03
C THR A 119 -26.27 -2.21 -21.86
N SER A 120 -26.77 -3.35 -21.41
CA SER A 120 -27.84 -3.43 -20.40
C SER A 120 -27.36 -3.94 -19.04
N PHE A 121 -26.21 -4.60 -18.99
CA PHE A 121 -25.74 -5.25 -17.77
C PHE A 121 -25.35 -4.22 -16.69
N SER A 122 -25.85 -4.46 -15.47
CA SER A 122 -25.36 -3.79 -14.27
C SER A 122 -25.16 -4.80 -13.15
N PHE A 123 -23.99 -4.74 -12.49
CA PHE A 123 -23.74 -5.49 -11.26
C PHE A 123 -24.61 -5.03 -10.08
N PHE A 124 -25.05 -3.78 -10.09
CA PHE A 124 -25.75 -3.19 -8.98
C PHE A 124 -26.78 -2.18 -9.50
N ARG A 125 -28.06 -2.56 -9.42
CA ARG A 125 -29.20 -1.71 -9.72
C ARG A 125 -30.18 -1.91 -8.59
N LEU A 126 -30.38 -0.88 -7.78
CA LEU A 126 -31.33 -0.95 -6.66
C LEU A 126 -32.74 -1.21 -7.18
N ILE A 127 -33.49 -1.99 -6.42
CA ILE A 127 -34.90 -2.19 -6.64
C ILE A 127 -35.61 -0.97 -6.04
N VAL A 128 -36.36 -0.24 -6.86
CA VAL A 128 -37.18 0.88 -6.42
C VAL A 128 -38.63 0.44 -6.56
N ASP A 129 -39.36 0.41 -5.45
CA ASP A 129 -40.78 0.05 -5.46
C ASP A 129 -41.66 1.22 -5.94
N GLY A 130 -42.98 0.99 -6.06
CA GLY A 130 -43.94 2.00 -6.48
C GLY A 130 -44.06 3.19 -5.53
N ASN A 131 -43.55 3.06 -4.30
CA ASN A 131 -43.51 4.11 -3.29
C ASN A 131 -42.19 4.90 -3.32
N GLY A 132 -41.28 4.56 -4.23
CA GLY A 132 -39.95 5.19 -4.34
C GLY A 132 -38.94 4.67 -3.31
N CYS A 133 -39.28 3.64 -2.53
CA CYS A 133 -38.38 3.07 -1.54
C CYS A 133 -37.34 2.16 -2.21
N ARG A 134 -36.09 2.28 -1.76
CA ARG A 134 -34.94 1.50 -2.26
C ARG A 134 -34.79 0.24 -1.44
N SER A 135 -34.78 -0.91 -2.11
CA SER A 135 -34.55 -2.22 -1.49
C SER A 135 -33.42 -3.00 -2.16
N VAL A 136 -32.88 -3.95 -1.40
CA VAL A 136 -31.73 -4.77 -1.77
C VAL A 136 -32.11 -6.23 -1.59
N ASP A 137 -32.05 -6.98 -2.68
CA ASP A 137 -32.22 -8.43 -2.64
C ASP A 137 -30.91 -9.13 -2.25
N LYS A 138 -30.97 -10.47 -2.15
CA LYS A 138 -29.80 -11.27 -1.81
C LYS A 138 -28.64 -11.05 -2.77
N THR A 139 -28.89 -11.04 -4.08
CA THR A 139 -27.85 -10.91 -5.10
C THR A 139 -27.19 -9.54 -5.08
N LEU A 140 -27.96 -8.47 -4.91
CA LEU A 140 -27.45 -7.12 -4.72
C LEU A 140 -26.62 -7.02 -3.43
N SER A 141 -27.04 -7.68 -2.35
CA SER A 141 -26.28 -7.72 -1.10
C SER A 141 -24.92 -8.40 -1.26
N GLU A 142 -24.84 -9.47 -2.05
CA GLU A 142 -23.58 -10.16 -2.39
C GLU A 142 -22.68 -9.30 -3.26
N ALA A 143 -23.23 -8.63 -4.28
CA ALA A 143 -22.49 -7.67 -5.11
C ALA A 143 -21.94 -6.50 -4.29
N PHE A 144 -22.76 -5.95 -3.38
CA PHE A 144 -22.35 -4.88 -2.48
C PHE A 144 -21.25 -5.35 -1.52
N LEU A 145 -21.39 -6.51 -0.89
CA LEU A 145 -20.39 -7.07 0.00
C LEU A 145 -19.06 -7.33 -0.73
N CYS A 146 -19.14 -7.81 -1.98
CA CYS A 146 -17.97 -8.00 -2.82
C CYS A 146 -17.24 -6.69 -3.10
N ALA A 147 -17.98 -5.65 -3.49
CA ALA A 147 -17.45 -4.31 -3.71
C ALA A 147 -16.79 -3.75 -2.43
N ALA A 148 -17.45 -3.88 -1.28
CA ALA A 148 -16.91 -3.46 0.01
C ALA A 148 -15.59 -4.18 0.36
N LYS A 149 -15.50 -5.49 0.09
CA LYS A 149 -14.26 -6.27 0.29
C LYS A 149 -13.13 -5.81 -0.63
N ILE A 150 -13.43 -5.52 -1.89
CA ILE A 150 -12.44 -4.96 -2.84
C ILE A 150 -11.95 -3.61 -2.33
N ALA A 151 -12.85 -2.74 -1.89
CA ALA A 151 -12.51 -1.42 -1.37
C ALA A 151 -11.64 -1.52 -0.10
N ALA A 152 -12.04 -2.35 0.86
CA ALA A 152 -11.28 -2.61 2.07
C ALA A 152 -9.88 -3.17 1.76
N SER A 153 -9.77 -4.14 0.85
CA SER A 153 -8.47 -4.70 0.44
C SER A 153 -7.57 -3.63 -0.23
N SER A 154 -8.15 -2.79 -1.09
CA SER A 154 -7.44 -1.69 -1.74
C SER A 154 -6.90 -0.68 -0.72
N MET A 155 -7.74 -0.27 0.24
CA MET A 155 -7.36 0.68 1.27
C MET A 155 -6.37 0.08 2.28
N ASN A 156 -6.47 -1.20 2.63
CA ASN A 156 -5.46 -1.88 3.45
C ASN A 156 -4.09 -1.86 2.77
N LYS A 157 -4.04 -2.16 1.47
CA LYS A 157 -2.79 -2.03 0.68
C LYS A 157 -2.28 -0.58 0.66
N ALA A 158 -3.19 0.39 0.58
CA ALA A 158 -2.84 1.80 0.65
C ALA A 158 -2.18 2.18 1.99
N VAL A 159 -2.77 1.74 3.10
CA VAL A 159 -2.27 1.98 4.46
C VAL A 159 -0.90 1.35 4.65
N ILE A 160 -0.71 0.09 4.23
CA ILE A 160 0.59 -0.59 4.32
C ILE A 160 1.66 0.19 3.54
N ALA A 161 1.37 0.56 2.29
CA ALA A 161 2.29 1.33 1.47
C ALA A 161 2.61 2.71 2.08
N ALA A 162 1.63 3.39 2.67
CA ALA A 162 1.84 4.67 3.34
C ALA A 162 2.72 4.53 4.59
N LYS A 163 2.53 3.47 5.38
CA LYS A 163 3.39 3.16 6.54
C LYS A 163 4.83 2.90 6.09
N CYS A 164 5.03 2.06 5.09
CA CYS A 164 6.37 1.77 4.55
C CYS A 164 7.06 3.05 4.01
N ASP A 165 6.31 3.93 3.34
CA ASP A 165 6.86 5.20 2.84
C ASP A 165 7.24 6.15 3.98
N ALA A 166 6.38 6.27 5.00
CA ALA A 166 6.65 7.08 6.18
C ALA A 166 7.89 6.59 6.93
N ASP A 167 8.03 5.28 7.13
CA ASP A 167 9.20 4.69 7.78
C ASP A 167 10.49 4.94 7.00
N ARG A 168 10.43 4.81 5.67
CA ARG A 168 11.57 5.09 4.79
C ARG A 168 11.99 6.56 4.90
N ARG A 169 11.05 7.50 4.78
CA ARG A 169 11.32 8.93 4.92
C ARG A 169 11.84 9.29 6.31
N GLY A 170 11.34 8.63 7.36
CA GLY A 170 11.82 8.79 8.74
C GLY A 170 13.30 8.42 8.88
N ARG A 171 13.72 7.29 8.29
CA ARG A 171 15.13 6.85 8.27
C ARG A 171 16.02 7.80 7.46
N GLU A 172 15.58 8.19 6.26
CA GLU A 172 16.31 9.14 5.41
C GLU A 172 16.51 10.48 6.11
N ALA A 173 15.47 11.02 6.74
CA ALA A 173 15.54 12.26 7.49
C ALA A 173 16.47 12.15 8.72
N ALA A 174 16.46 11.02 9.43
CA ALA A 174 17.36 10.79 10.56
C ALA A 174 18.83 10.77 10.13
N LEU A 175 19.14 10.09 9.01
CA LEU A 175 20.49 10.06 8.44
C LEU A 175 20.94 11.44 7.94
N ALA A 176 20.05 12.19 7.28
CA ALA A 176 20.33 13.56 6.85
C ALA A 176 20.64 14.48 8.05
N ARG A 177 19.84 14.39 9.13
CA ARG A 177 20.10 15.14 10.37
C ARG A 177 21.43 14.77 11.02
N LYS A 178 21.80 13.48 11.01
CA LYS A 178 23.09 13.03 11.53
C LYS A 178 24.24 13.65 10.75
N ARG A 179 24.22 13.56 9.41
CA ARG A 179 25.24 14.16 8.55
C ARG A 179 25.34 15.67 8.69
N ALA A 180 24.20 16.35 8.84
CA ALA A 180 24.17 17.79 9.07
C ALA A 180 24.85 18.18 10.40
N ARG A 181 24.61 17.40 11.47
CA ARG A 181 25.31 17.62 12.76
C ARG A 181 26.80 17.37 12.65
N GLU A 182 27.21 16.26 12.03
CA GLU A 182 28.63 15.93 11.82
C GLU A 182 29.34 17.02 10.99
N ALA A 183 28.67 17.58 9.98
CA ALA A 183 29.20 18.70 9.21
C ALA A 183 29.38 19.97 10.04
N LEU A 184 28.42 20.29 10.92
CA LEU A 184 28.53 21.44 11.83
C LEU A 184 29.65 21.25 12.86
N GLU A 185 29.77 20.06 13.44
CA GLU A 185 30.87 19.71 14.36
C GLU A 185 32.24 19.87 13.67
N HIS A 186 32.34 19.47 12.41
CA HIS A 186 33.56 19.65 11.63
C HIS A 186 33.89 21.14 11.39
N VAL A 187 32.89 21.98 11.11
CA VAL A 187 33.10 23.43 10.96
C VAL A 187 33.59 24.06 12.26
N VAL A 188 33.02 23.68 13.41
CA VAL A 188 33.48 24.18 14.73
C VAL A 188 34.94 23.78 14.99
N MET A 189 35.32 22.53 14.71
CA MET A 189 36.71 22.11 14.87
C MET A 189 37.69 22.87 13.95
N LEU A 190 37.26 23.18 12.72
CA LEU A 190 38.09 23.98 11.81
C LEU A 190 38.27 25.42 12.30
N ASP A 191 37.22 26.05 12.83
CA ASP A 191 37.27 27.39 13.43
C ASP A 191 38.20 27.44 14.65
N GLU A 192 38.13 26.44 15.53
CA GLU A 192 39.07 26.32 16.67
C GLU A 192 40.53 26.16 16.21
N LYS A 193 40.76 25.34 15.17
CA LYS A 193 42.09 25.14 14.59
C LYS A 193 42.64 26.41 13.92
N GLU A 194 41.77 27.19 13.28
CA GLU A 194 42.12 28.48 12.68
C GLU A 194 42.47 29.52 13.75
N LYS A 195 41.64 29.63 14.80
CA LYS A 195 41.92 30.47 15.96
C LYS A 195 43.26 30.11 16.62
N ALA A 196 43.53 28.83 16.86
CA ALA A 196 44.82 28.39 17.40
C ALA A 196 46.03 28.75 16.51
N ARG A 197 45.86 28.71 15.17
CA ARG A 197 46.90 29.11 14.22
C ARG A 197 47.15 30.63 14.24
N SER A 198 46.11 31.44 14.42
CA SER A 198 46.22 32.91 14.48
C SER A 198 46.88 33.43 15.76
N VAL A 199 46.77 32.68 16.87
CA VAL A 199 47.34 33.06 18.18
C VAL A 199 48.83 32.72 18.31
N MET A 200 49.37 31.81 17.48
CA MET A 200 50.82 31.62 17.38
C MET A 200 51.43 32.73 16.49
N PRO A 201 52.23 33.67 17.04
CA PRO A 201 52.87 34.69 16.22
C PRO A 201 53.89 34.05 15.28
N LYS A 202 54.02 34.63 14.08
CA LYS A 202 55.08 34.36 13.11
C LYS A 202 56.47 34.30 13.77
N LEU A 203 56.94 33.10 14.12
CA LEU A 203 58.35 32.79 14.29
C LEU A 203 58.73 31.78 13.21
N LYS A 204 58.83 32.28 11.97
CA LYS A 204 59.58 31.69 10.85
C LYS A 204 59.46 32.60 9.64
N GLU A 205 60.06 33.78 9.76
CA GLU A 205 60.38 34.59 8.60
C GLU A 205 61.73 35.27 8.85
N SER A 206 62.81 34.49 8.72
CA SER A 206 64.16 35.01 8.45
C SER A 206 65.09 33.87 8.05
N SER A 207 65.99 34.16 7.10
CA SER A 207 67.09 33.35 6.52
C SER A 207 66.71 32.53 5.26
N VAL A 208 66.75 33.13 4.06
CA VAL A 208 67.91 33.49 3.20
C VAL A 208 68.19 32.42 2.14
N ASP A 209 68.06 32.85 0.89
CA ASP A 209 68.64 32.27 -0.32
C ASP A 209 70.02 31.66 -0.08
N ARG A 210 70.22 30.39 -0.46
CA ARG A 210 71.44 29.93 -1.13
C ARG A 210 71.18 28.69 -2.00
N VAL A 211 71.26 28.94 -3.31
CA VAL A 211 71.57 28.04 -4.41
C VAL A 211 72.69 27.05 -4.04
N ILE A 212 72.45 25.74 -4.22
CA ILE A 212 73.48 24.80 -4.70
C ILE A 212 72.87 23.85 -5.73
N ASP A 213 73.38 24.01 -6.93
CA ASP A 213 73.29 23.17 -8.11
C ASP A 213 74.04 21.84 -7.89
N GLN A 214 73.43 20.69 -8.23
CA GLN A 214 74.14 19.50 -8.78
C GLN A 214 73.17 18.39 -9.27
N LYS A 215 72.85 18.49 -10.57
CA LYS A 215 72.93 17.50 -11.69
C LYS A 215 72.63 15.97 -11.47
N PRO A 216 72.01 15.27 -12.46
CA PRO A 216 71.15 14.10 -12.25
C PRO A 216 71.80 12.73 -12.56
N LYS A 217 71.07 11.63 -12.25
CA LYS A 217 71.30 10.31 -12.85
C LYS A 217 70.01 9.54 -13.11
N LEU A 218 70.00 8.91 -14.28
CA LEU A 218 68.92 8.20 -14.98
C LEU A 218 68.63 6.78 -14.45
N SER A 219 67.34 6.43 -14.34
CA SER A 219 66.66 5.16 -14.74
C SER A 219 67.13 3.80 -14.13
N PRO A 220 66.44 2.64 -14.32
CA PRO A 220 65.18 2.36 -15.03
C PRO A 220 64.19 1.37 -14.32
N ALA A 221 62.98 1.30 -14.88
CA ALA A 221 62.17 0.11 -15.21
C ALA A 221 61.58 -0.87 -14.15
N SER A 222 60.37 -1.31 -14.54
CA SER A 222 59.81 -2.68 -14.41
C SER A 222 59.29 -3.11 -13.03
N ASN A 223 58.20 -3.87 -12.91
CA ASN A 223 57.19 -4.37 -13.84
C ASN A 223 56.07 -5.01 -12.99
N ASN A 224 54.86 -5.00 -13.54
CA ASN A 224 53.82 -6.05 -13.53
C ASN A 224 53.58 -6.93 -12.29
N GLY A 225 52.28 -7.13 -12.02
CA GLY A 225 51.82 -8.51 -11.88
C GLY A 225 50.51 -8.76 -11.13
N THR A 226 49.43 -8.89 -11.91
CA THR A 226 48.57 -10.08 -11.88
C THR A 226 47.49 -10.22 -10.80
N VAL A 227 46.26 -9.90 -11.25
CA VAL A 227 45.03 -10.71 -11.24
C VAL A 227 44.93 -11.90 -10.25
N LYS A 228 43.85 -11.93 -9.45
CA LYS A 228 43.09 -13.17 -9.25
C LYS A 228 41.62 -12.91 -8.94
N GLU A 229 40.78 -13.50 -9.77
CA GLU A 229 39.35 -13.70 -9.56
C GLU A 229 39.09 -14.53 -8.31
N THR A 230 37.97 -14.27 -7.65
CA THR A 230 37.23 -15.30 -6.93
C THR A 230 35.75 -15.00 -6.97
N GLU A 231 35.02 -15.86 -7.67
CA GLU A 231 33.59 -16.05 -7.54
C GLU A 231 33.24 -16.46 -6.09
N SER A 232 32.09 -15.99 -5.60
CA SER A 232 31.23 -16.84 -4.76
C SER A 232 29.83 -16.27 -4.63
N SER A 233 28.89 -17.05 -5.16
CA SER A 233 27.50 -17.13 -4.76
C SER A 233 27.33 -17.22 -3.25
N ALA A 234 26.35 -16.50 -2.70
CA ALA A 234 25.68 -16.90 -1.46
C ALA A 234 24.23 -16.39 -1.43
N THR A 235 23.34 -17.31 -1.75
CA THR A 235 21.95 -17.38 -1.28
C THR A 235 21.93 -17.39 0.25
N THR A 236 21.11 -16.55 0.89
CA THR A 236 20.59 -16.82 2.24
C THR A 236 19.35 -15.95 2.51
N SER A 237 18.14 -16.47 2.33
CA SER A 237 17.28 -16.98 3.42
C SER A 237 17.43 -16.20 4.74
N THR A 238 16.54 -15.24 4.98
CA THR A 238 16.33 -14.69 6.33
C THR A 238 15.06 -15.26 6.92
N THR A 239 15.28 -16.27 7.76
CA THR A 239 14.33 -16.87 8.70
C THR A 239 13.94 -15.85 9.75
N THR A 240 12.65 -15.50 9.86
CA THR A 240 12.12 -14.77 11.02
C THR A 240 11.66 -15.78 12.06
N LYS A 241 12.43 -15.92 13.15
CA LYS A 241 12.00 -16.57 14.39
C LYS A 241 11.13 -15.60 15.17
N ASN A 242 9.92 -16.02 15.55
CA ASN A 242 9.16 -15.47 16.68
C ASN A 242 8.71 -16.64 17.57
N ASN A 243 9.25 -16.70 18.79
CA ASN A 243 8.72 -17.45 19.94
C ASN A 243 8.47 -16.38 21.02
N GLY A 244 7.24 -16.20 21.48
CA GLY A 244 6.62 -16.88 22.63
C GLY A 244 5.98 -15.76 23.47
N SER A 245 4.92 -15.89 24.27
CA SER A 245 4.08 -16.96 24.83
C SER A 245 2.78 -16.24 25.30
N THR A 246 1.67 -16.80 25.79
CA THR A 246 1.40 -18.00 26.60
C THR A 246 -0.15 -18.13 26.73
N GLU A 247 -0.64 -19.38 26.84
CA GLU A 247 -1.86 -19.84 27.57
C GLU A 247 -3.26 -19.38 27.05
N LYS A 248 -4.34 -20.18 27.06
CA LYS A 248 -4.67 -21.49 27.66
C LYS A 248 -6.00 -21.98 27.04
N GLN A 249 -6.24 -23.29 27.22
CA GLN A 249 -7.54 -23.99 27.32
C GLN A 249 -8.34 -24.38 26.06
N ASN A 250 -8.38 -25.70 25.87
CA ASN A 250 -9.42 -26.50 25.23
C ASN A 250 -10.57 -26.73 26.25
N PRO A 251 -11.82 -26.98 25.82
CA PRO A 251 -12.26 -28.38 25.78
C PRO A 251 -13.20 -28.72 24.61
N SER A 252 -13.06 -29.97 24.15
CA SER A 252 -13.94 -30.62 23.18
C SER A 252 -15.01 -31.43 23.92
N MET A 253 -16.29 -31.22 23.59
CA MET A 253 -17.39 -32.12 23.96
C MET A 253 -18.34 -32.32 22.77
N GLN A 254 -18.39 -33.59 22.34
CA GLN A 254 -19.53 -34.45 21.99
C GLN A 254 -20.74 -33.90 21.18
N LEU A 255 -21.14 -34.67 20.17
CA LEU A 255 -22.53 -35.14 19.96
C LEU A 255 -22.48 -36.38 19.04
N ALA A 256 -22.68 -37.59 19.59
CA ALA A 256 -23.96 -38.31 19.67
C ALA A 256 -24.39 -38.96 18.33
N LYS A 257 -24.28 -40.30 18.31
CA LYS A 257 -24.70 -41.21 17.24
C LYS A 257 -25.92 -41.99 17.76
N VAL A 258 -27.10 -41.77 17.16
CA VAL A 258 -28.35 -42.54 17.37
C VAL A 258 -29.04 -42.56 16.00
N LYS A 259 -28.99 -43.67 15.26
CA LYS A 259 -29.90 -44.84 15.21
C LYS A 259 -31.10 -44.59 14.29
N GLN A 260 -31.26 -45.43 13.26
CA GLN A 260 -32.54 -46.06 12.97
C GLN A 260 -32.34 -47.40 12.26
N GLU A 261 -32.96 -48.40 12.87
CA GLU A 261 -33.02 -49.80 12.47
C GLU A 261 -34.02 -50.00 11.33
N ALA A 262 -33.77 -51.04 10.55
CA ALA A 262 -34.64 -51.57 9.53
C ALA A 262 -35.85 -52.29 10.18
N ASP A 263 -37.02 -52.08 9.59
CA ASP A 263 -38.20 -52.92 9.80
C ASP A 263 -38.40 -53.77 8.54
N ALA A 264 -38.46 -55.09 8.72
CA ALA A 264 -38.70 -56.08 7.69
C ALA A 264 -39.88 -56.93 8.14
N SER A 265 -41.00 -56.82 7.41
CA SER A 265 -42.13 -57.72 7.51
C SER A 265 -41.76 -59.14 7.09
N ARG A 266 -42.01 -60.12 7.97
CA ARG A 266 -42.82 -61.33 7.71
C ARG A 266 -42.86 -62.25 8.93
#